data_AF-A0A0S9PZH5-F1
#
_entry.id   AF-A0A0S9PZH5-F1
#
_cell.length_a   1.000
_cell.length_b   1.000
_cell.length_c   1.000
_cell.angle_alpha   90.00
_cell.angle_beta   90.00
_cell.angle_gamma   90.00
#
_symmetry.space_group_name_H-M   'P 1'
#
loop_
_entity.id
_entity.type
_entity.pdbx_description
1 polymer ?
#
loop_
_entity_poly.entity_id
_entity_poly.type
_entity_poly.pdbx_seq_one_letter_code
_entity_poly.pdbx_strand_id
1 'polypeptide(L)'
;MSWSEPLLDETARVKIATDMGHFIDRNSEWSVAFLAGVLTDLAQSLPTNDPWRHMAGLIDLRQVATGIPAEDKNMRLARRSERAPLPGLTGAITVEGRPFGTRRDAADLIAPGASDVSTDLSMAAVAVNLSPLAAALVAFASHDPKTVQVVLGQTLHHLWMANVGSVMPQTAGQAMFEAASSAIRWLIHRRRAYTGIDDTFPNIVGLSWIAKADRVNAGGNIAVEGGLGRQGAIDPAEYRFLSGADDDF
;
A
#
# COMPACT_ATOMS: atom_id res chain seq x y z
N MET A 1 6.72 -14.26 -14.05
CA MET A 1 8.18 -14.17 -13.84
C MET A 1 8.51 -12.75 -13.43
N SER A 2 8.85 -12.53 -12.16
CA SER A 2 9.17 -11.22 -11.61
C SER A 2 10.69 -10.97 -11.72
N TRP A 3 11.09 -9.96 -12.49
CA TRP A 3 12.49 -9.61 -12.76
C TRP A 3 13.13 -8.75 -11.66
N SER A 4 12.40 -8.48 -10.57
CA SER A 4 12.74 -7.42 -9.62
C SER A 4 13.74 -7.81 -8.53
N GLU A 5 14.12 -9.09 -8.42
CA GLU A 5 15.04 -9.59 -7.38
C GLU A 5 16.02 -10.66 -7.93
N PRO A 6 16.99 -10.28 -8.78
CA PRO A 6 17.84 -11.21 -9.52
C PRO A 6 18.84 -12.00 -8.66
N LEU A 7 18.99 -11.67 -7.37
CA LEU A 7 19.94 -12.33 -6.46
C LEU A 7 19.35 -13.54 -5.72
N LEU A 8 18.03 -13.68 -5.74
CA LEU A 8 17.33 -14.85 -5.19
C LEU A 8 16.76 -15.66 -6.33
N ASP A 9 16.92 -16.99 -6.28
CA ASP A 9 16.21 -17.86 -7.21
C ASP A 9 14.69 -17.83 -6.95
N GLU A 10 13.90 -18.25 -7.94
CA GLU A 10 12.44 -18.20 -7.87
C GLU A 10 11.90 -19.03 -6.69
N THR A 11 12.52 -20.17 -6.39
CA THR A 11 12.11 -21.04 -5.29
C THR A 11 12.25 -20.33 -3.94
N ALA A 12 13.38 -19.65 -3.72
CA ALA A 12 13.64 -18.86 -2.52
C ALA A 12 12.65 -17.70 -2.40
N ARG A 13 12.34 -17.00 -3.51
CA ARG A 13 11.36 -15.90 -3.52
C ARG A 13 9.96 -16.37 -3.15
N VAL A 14 9.49 -17.45 -3.77
CA VAL A 14 8.19 -18.05 -3.46
C VAL A 14 8.15 -18.47 -1.99
N LYS A 15 9.20 -19.13 -1.49
CA LYS A 15 9.28 -19.53 -0.09
C LYS A 15 9.21 -18.35 0.86
N ILE A 16 9.96 -17.27 0.61
CA ILE A 16 9.93 -16.06 1.44
C ILE A 16 8.54 -15.42 1.43
N ALA A 17 7.90 -15.31 0.27
CA ALA A 17 6.55 -14.77 0.15
C ALA A 17 5.53 -15.62 0.94
N THR A 18 5.61 -16.94 0.84
CA THR A 18 4.78 -17.88 1.62
C THR A 18 5.03 -17.73 3.13
N ASP A 19 6.30 -17.73 3.56
CA ASP A 19 6.67 -17.62 4.97
C ASP A 19 6.21 -16.29 5.57
N MET A 20 6.37 -15.19 4.83
CA MET A 20 5.89 -13.87 5.21
C MET A 20 4.36 -13.82 5.25
N GLY A 21 3.68 -14.45 4.29
CA GLY A 21 2.22 -14.57 4.33
C GLY A 21 1.73 -15.27 5.59
N HIS A 22 2.33 -16.40 5.94
CA HIS A 22 2.02 -17.11 7.20
C HIS A 22 2.40 -16.32 8.44
N PHE A 23 3.44 -15.49 8.39
CA PHE A 23 3.78 -14.60 9.49
C PHE A 23 2.69 -13.53 9.69
N ILE A 24 2.21 -12.90 8.61
CA ILE A 24 1.14 -11.90 8.66
C ILE A 24 -0.17 -12.51 9.19
N ASP A 25 -0.53 -13.71 8.75
CA ASP A 25 -1.74 -14.38 9.24
C ASP A 25 -1.69 -14.64 10.75
N ARG A 26 -0.50 -14.95 11.29
CA ARG A 26 -0.30 -15.25 12.73
C ARG A 26 -0.10 -14.01 13.59
N ASN A 27 0.36 -12.90 13.01
CA ASN A 27 0.74 -11.67 13.71
C ASN A 27 0.05 -10.46 13.09
N SER A 28 -1.25 -10.58 12.80
CA SER A 28 -1.98 -9.62 11.97
C SER A 28 -1.93 -8.19 12.51
N GLU A 29 -2.13 -7.98 13.81
CA GLU A 29 -2.07 -6.65 14.43
C GLU A 29 -0.68 -6.01 14.29
N TRP A 30 0.37 -6.75 14.63
CA TRP A 30 1.76 -6.34 14.44
C TRP A 30 2.07 -6.02 12.98
N SER A 31 1.70 -6.90 12.06
CA SER A 31 1.98 -6.74 10.62
C SER A 31 1.25 -5.57 10.02
N VAL A 32 -0.01 -5.37 10.39
CA VAL A 32 -0.80 -4.20 9.97
C VAL A 32 -0.18 -2.91 10.50
N ALA A 33 0.27 -2.87 11.75
CA ALA A 33 0.95 -1.70 12.30
C ALA A 33 2.28 -1.41 11.60
N PHE A 34 3.10 -2.44 11.38
CA PHE A 34 4.38 -2.35 10.66
C PHE A 34 4.17 -1.81 9.24
N LEU A 35 3.29 -2.43 8.47
CA LEU A 35 3.04 -2.05 7.07
C LEU A 35 2.44 -0.64 6.98
N ALA A 36 1.49 -0.30 7.84
CA ALA A 36 0.89 1.04 7.88
C ALA A 36 1.94 2.11 8.13
N GLY A 37 2.80 1.89 9.11
CA GLY A 37 3.87 2.81 9.47
C GLY A 37 4.90 2.99 8.37
N VAL A 38 5.41 1.90 7.81
CA VAL A 38 6.41 1.93 6.73
C VAL A 38 5.86 2.63 5.49
N LEU A 39 4.66 2.27 5.05
CA LEU A 39 4.01 2.90 3.90
C LEU A 39 3.86 4.41 4.13
N THR A 40 3.38 4.79 5.31
CA THR A 40 3.13 6.19 5.65
C THR A 40 4.40 7.01 5.68
N ASP A 41 5.43 6.56 6.41
CA ASP A 41 6.69 7.28 6.52
C ASP A 41 7.36 7.42 5.15
N LEU A 42 7.33 6.38 4.30
CA LEU A 42 7.86 6.45 2.94
C LEU A 42 7.10 7.48 2.08
N ALA A 43 5.77 7.44 2.07
CA ALA A 43 4.96 8.37 1.28
C ALA A 43 5.08 9.83 1.78
N GLN A 44 5.08 10.04 3.09
CA GLN A 44 5.23 11.37 3.69
C GLN A 44 6.63 11.96 3.51
N SER A 45 7.63 11.11 3.27
CA SER A 45 8.99 11.55 2.97
C SER A 45 9.19 12.07 1.55
N LEU A 46 8.20 11.90 0.67
CA LEU A 46 8.19 12.50 -0.67
C LEU A 46 7.92 14.02 -0.58
N PRO A 47 8.43 14.82 -1.54
CA PRO A 47 8.13 16.25 -1.60
C PRO A 47 6.62 16.54 -1.50
N THR A 48 6.23 17.62 -0.83
CA THR A 48 4.81 17.95 -0.61
C THR A 48 4.03 18.16 -1.90
N ASN A 49 4.70 18.57 -2.96
CA ASN A 49 4.15 18.76 -4.30
C ASN A 49 4.24 17.50 -5.18
N ASP A 50 4.73 16.37 -4.66
CA ASP A 50 4.81 15.12 -5.42
C ASP A 50 3.40 14.62 -5.79
N PRO A 51 3.12 14.31 -7.07
CA PRO A 51 1.78 13.91 -7.52
C PRO A 51 1.26 12.63 -6.86
N TRP A 52 2.12 11.71 -6.42
CA TRP A 52 1.71 10.47 -5.75
C TRP A 52 1.07 10.77 -4.38
N ARG A 53 1.41 11.92 -3.77
CA ARG A 53 0.77 12.37 -2.53
C ARG A 53 -0.66 12.85 -2.71
N HIS A 54 -1.08 13.14 -3.94
CA HIS A 54 -2.36 13.79 -4.25
C HIS A 54 -3.34 12.89 -5.01
N MET A 55 -3.09 11.57 -5.02
CA MET A 55 -3.95 10.60 -5.73
C MET A 55 -5.26 10.29 -4.98
N ALA A 56 -6.30 9.93 -5.71
CA ALA A 56 -7.47 9.30 -5.10
C ALA A 56 -7.28 7.78 -5.08
N GLY A 57 -7.85 7.10 -4.08
CA GLY A 57 -7.76 5.65 -3.93
C GLY A 57 -9.10 5.04 -3.55
N LEU A 58 -9.35 3.81 -4.00
CA LEU A 58 -10.49 3.01 -3.57
C LEU A 58 -10.02 1.59 -3.28
N ILE A 59 -10.53 0.99 -2.21
CA ILE A 59 -10.45 -0.44 -1.96
C ILE A 59 -11.87 -0.94 -1.78
N ASP A 60 -12.35 -1.74 -2.73
CA ASP A 60 -13.58 -2.51 -2.59
C ASP A 60 -13.23 -3.85 -1.94
N LEU A 61 -13.62 -4.00 -0.68
CA LEU A 61 -13.24 -5.13 0.19
C LEU A 61 -13.75 -6.45 -0.37
N ARG A 62 -14.92 -6.47 -1.02
CA ARG A 62 -15.45 -7.66 -1.69
C ARG A 62 -14.68 -7.96 -2.97
N GLN A 63 -14.35 -6.93 -3.75
CA GLN A 63 -13.55 -7.11 -4.97
C GLN A 63 -12.18 -7.68 -4.66
N VAL A 64 -11.51 -7.16 -3.62
CA VAL A 64 -10.22 -7.68 -3.17
C VAL A 64 -10.33 -9.13 -2.71
N ALA A 65 -11.39 -9.46 -1.97
CA ALA A 65 -11.64 -10.79 -1.44
C ALA A 65 -12.03 -11.83 -2.50
N THR A 66 -12.82 -11.44 -3.50
CA THR A 66 -13.54 -12.39 -4.38
C THR A 66 -13.32 -12.15 -5.87
N GLY A 67 -12.68 -11.04 -6.25
CA GLY A 67 -12.59 -10.56 -7.63
C GLY A 67 -13.85 -9.85 -8.13
N ILE A 68 -14.95 -9.83 -7.36
CA ILE A 68 -16.24 -9.27 -7.76
C ILE A 68 -16.53 -7.99 -6.96
N PRO A 69 -16.80 -6.84 -7.61
CA PRO A 69 -17.14 -5.59 -6.91
C PRO A 69 -18.37 -5.74 -6.00
N ALA A 70 -18.36 -5.04 -4.87
CA ALA A 70 -19.52 -4.93 -4.02
C ALA A 70 -20.58 -4.01 -4.64
N GLU A 71 -21.84 -4.41 -4.54
CA GLU A 71 -22.98 -3.51 -4.73
C GLU A 71 -23.12 -2.55 -3.53
N ASP A 72 -22.85 -3.06 -2.33
CA ASP A 72 -22.89 -2.27 -1.10
C ASP A 72 -21.68 -1.32 -1.02
N LYS A 73 -21.97 -0.02 -0.98
CA LYS A 73 -20.96 1.02 -0.81
C LYS A 73 -20.25 0.91 0.54
N ASN A 74 -20.85 0.35 1.59
CA ASN A 74 -20.22 0.15 2.90
C ASN A 74 -18.97 -0.74 2.84
N MET A 75 -18.85 -1.56 1.80
CA MET A 75 -17.70 -2.43 1.54
C MET A 75 -16.54 -1.70 0.84
N ARG A 76 -16.62 -0.38 0.71
CA ARG A 76 -15.63 0.41 -0.03
C ARG A 76 -14.96 1.42 0.89
N LEU A 77 -13.63 1.32 0.96
CA LEU A 77 -12.76 2.28 1.61
C LEU A 77 -12.29 3.27 0.56
N ALA A 78 -12.54 4.56 0.76
CA ALA A 78 -12.21 5.60 -0.20
C ALA A 78 -11.18 6.56 0.41
N ARG A 79 -10.10 6.81 -0.33
CA ARG A 79 -9.26 7.98 -0.16
C ARG A 79 -9.69 9.03 -1.16
N ARG A 80 -10.31 10.10 -0.68
CA ARG A 80 -10.61 11.27 -1.51
C ARG A 80 -9.36 12.14 -1.65
N SER A 81 -9.20 12.72 -2.84
CA SER A 81 -8.25 13.79 -3.11
C SER A 81 -9.03 15.00 -3.54
N GLU A 82 -8.58 16.20 -3.16
CA GLU A 82 -9.15 17.45 -3.64
C GLU A 82 -9.01 17.62 -5.16
N ARG A 83 -8.06 16.89 -5.77
CA ARG A 83 -7.62 17.10 -7.15
C ARG A 83 -7.88 15.91 -8.07
N ALA A 84 -8.17 14.73 -7.53
CA ALA A 84 -8.35 13.51 -8.30
C ALA A 84 -9.74 12.91 -8.05
N PRO A 85 -10.44 12.44 -9.10
CA PRO A 85 -11.71 11.74 -8.93
C PRO A 85 -11.48 10.36 -8.29
N LEU A 86 -12.48 9.85 -7.56
CA LEU A 86 -12.42 8.49 -7.00
C LEU A 86 -12.44 7.45 -8.13
N PRO A 87 -11.63 6.38 -8.03
CA PRO A 87 -11.74 5.27 -8.96
C PRO A 87 -13.06 4.51 -8.78
N GLY A 88 -13.58 3.95 -9.87
CA GLY A 88 -14.82 3.16 -9.84
C GLY A 88 -14.65 1.73 -9.30
N LEU A 89 -13.41 1.24 -9.24
CA LEU A 89 -13.00 -0.07 -8.75
C LEU A 89 -11.78 0.07 -7.84
N THR A 90 -11.39 -1.00 -7.15
CA THR A 90 -10.15 -1.04 -6.38
C THR A 90 -8.98 -0.53 -7.23
N GLY A 91 -8.20 0.41 -6.71
CA GLY A 91 -7.15 1.08 -7.47
C GLY A 91 -6.85 2.49 -6.97
N ALA A 92 -6.03 3.20 -7.75
CA ALA A 92 -5.76 4.61 -7.55
C ALA A 92 -5.82 5.38 -8.87
N ILE A 93 -6.16 6.67 -8.76
CA ILE A 93 -6.24 7.61 -9.89
C ILE A 93 -5.37 8.84 -9.58
N THR A 94 -4.59 9.26 -10.58
CA THR A 94 -3.77 10.48 -10.53
C THR A 94 -4.62 11.74 -10.62
N VAL A 95 -4.03 12.91 -10.33
CA VAL A 95 -4.73 14.20 -10.44
C VAL A 95 -5.19 14.52 -11.87
N GLU A 96 -4.58 13.91 -12.88
CA GLU A 96 -5.01 13.99 -14.28
C GLU A 96 -6.17 13.05 -14.62
N GLY A 97 -6.75 12.35 -13.64
CA GLY A 97 -7.88 11.45 -13.84
C GLY A 97 -7.51 10.09 -14.45
N ARG A 98 -6.22 9.72 -14.45
CA ARG A 98 -5.72 8.51 -15.10
C ARG A 98 -5.41 7.40 -14.08
N PRO A 99 -5.59 6.11 -14.40
CA PRO A 99 -5.21 5.02 -13.50
C PRO A 99 -3.71 5.06 -13.16
N PHE A 100 -3.40 4.86 -11.88
CA PHE A 100 -2.05 4.79 -11.32
C PHE A 100 -1.57 3.33 -11.20
N GLY A 101 -0.25 3.14 -11.19
CA GLY A 101 0.40 1.85 -10.95
C GLY A 101 0.98 1.20 -12.20
N THR A 102 1.17 1.99 -13.26
CA THR A 102 1.76 1.57 -14.53
C THR A 102 3.22 1.98 -14.64
N ARG A 103 4.03 1.28 -15.45
CA ARG A 103 5.43 1.65 -15.71
C ARG A 103 5.64 3.13 -16.05
N ARG A 104 4.66 3.77 -16.70
CA ARG A 104 4.69 5.22 -17.00
C ARG A 104 4.81 6.05 -15.72
N ASP A 105 4.08 5.67 -14.68
CA ASP A 105 4.09 6.39 -13.41
C ASP A 105 5.43 6.22 -12.69
N ALA A 106 6.12 5.10 -12.89
CA ALA A 106 7.43 4.84 -12.29
C ALA A 106 8.61 5.51 -13.05
N ALA A 107 8.41 5.91 -14.30
CA ALA A 107 9.43 6.49 -15.18
C ALA A 107 9.29 8.00 -15.41
N ASP A 108 8.40 8.67 -14.69
CA ASP A 108 8.08 10.09 -14.88
C ASP A 108 9.20 11.04 -14.38
N LEU A 109 9.97 10.62 -13.37
CA LEU A 109 11.13 11.37 -12.83
C LEU A 109 12.48 10.82 -13.30
N ILE A 110 12.55 9.55 -13.67
CA ILE A 110 13.79 8.89 -14.10
C ILE A 110 13.57 8.46 -15.55
N ALA A 111 14.29 9.11 -16.47
CA ALA A 111 14.31 8.68 -17.86
C ALA A 111 14.95 7.28 -17.94
N PRO A 112 14.30 6.29 -18.56
CA PRO A 112 14.89 4.97 -18.76
C PRO A 112 16.22 5.09 -19.52
N GLY A 113 17.26 4.44 -19.01
CA GLY A 113 18.57 4.37 -19.65
C GLY A 113 18.59 3.42 -20.86
N ALA A 114 17.67 2.47 -20.91
CA ALA A 114 17.48 1.54 -22.02
C ALA A 114 16.07 1.66 -22.61
N SER A 115 15.94 1.37 -23.91
CA SER A 115 14.64 1.32 -24.59
C SER A 115 13.74 0.18 -24.06
N ASP A 116 14.35 -0.92 -23.63
CA ASP A 116 13.68 -2.00 -22.92
C ASP A 116 13.86 -1.85 -21.41
N VAL A 117 12.80 -1.34 -20.77
CA VAL A 117 12.70 -1.16 -19.31
C VAL A 117 12.92 -2.46 -18.53
N SER A 118 12.66 -3.62 -19.12
CA SER A 118 12.91 -4.90 -18.44
C SER A 118 14.40 -5.24 -18.31
N THR A 119 15.24 -4.61 -19.13
CA THR A 119 16.71 -4.71 -19.07
C THR A 119 17.37 -3.54 -18.35
N ASP A 120 16.58 -2.51 -18.01
CA ASP A 120 17.06 -1.35 -17.30
C ASP A 120 17.15 -1.65 -15.79
N LEU A 121 18.38 -1.80 -15.30
CA LEU A 121 18.66 -2.05 -13.89
C LEU A 121 18.09 -0.96 -12.97
N SER A 122 17.99 0.28 -13.45
CA SER A 122 17.40 1.37 -12.66
C SER A 122 15.89 1.24 -12.48
N MET A 123 15.23 0.43 -13.33
CA MET A 123 13.78 0.22 -13.32
C MET A 123 13.38 -1.19 -12.91
N ALA A 124 14.34 -2.10 -12.65
CA ALA A 124 14.07 -3.49 -12.30
C ALA A 124 13.11 -3.63 -11.11
N ALA A 125 13.22 -2.76 -10.11
CA ALA A 125 12.35 -2.73 -8.93
C ALA A 125 10.87 -2.46 -9.27
N VAL A 126 10.60 -1.74 -10.35
CA VAL A 126 9.27 -1.30 -10.80
C VAL A 126 8.89 -1.89 -12.17
N ALA A 127 9.58 -2.94 -12.60
CA ALA A 127 9.37 -3.59 -13.89
C ALA A 127 7.97 -4.23 -14.01
N VAL A 128 7.35 -4.56 -12.88
CA VAL A 128 5.98 -5.08 -12.77
C VAL A 128 5.04 -3.96 -12.34
N ASN A 129 3.95 -3.79 -13.08
CA ASN A 129 2.87 -2.87 -12.70
C ASN A 129 2.30 -3.25 -11.33
N LEU A 130 1.84 -2.26 -10.58
CA LEU A 130 1.13 -2.52 -9.33
C LEU A 130 -0.16 -3.29 -9.60
N SER A 131 -0.49 -4.21 -8.69
CA SER A 131 -1.86 -4.71 -8.60
C SER A 131 -2.79 -3.55 -8.20
N PRO A 132 -4.10 -3.65 -8.50
CA PRO A 132 -5.02 -2.59 -8.12
C PRO A 132 -5.03 -2.31 -6.61
N LEU A 133 -4.91 -3.35 -5.78
CA LEU A 133 -4.79 -3.19 -4.33
C LEU A 133 -3.49 -2.45 -3.95
N ALA A 134 -2.35 -2.82 -4.53
CA ALA A 134 -1.08 -2.14 -4.24
C ALA A 134 -1.11 -0.67 -4.68
N ALA A 135 -1.71 -0.35 -5.83
CA ALA A 135 -1.91 1.02 -6.28
C ALA A 135 -2.78 1.83 -5.30
N ALA A 136 -3.87 1.25 -4.81
CA ALA A 136 -4.70 1.86 -3.77
C ALA A 136 -3.91 2.10 -2.47
N LEU A 137 -3.10 1.13 -2.03
CA LEU A 137 -2.24 1.28 -0.84
C LEU A 137 -1.24 2.43 -0.98
N VAL A 138 -0.66 2.67 -2.16
CA VAL A 138 0.20 3.84 -2.40
C VAL A 138 -0.59 5.15 -2.22
N ALA A 139 -1.83 5.22 -2.72
CA ALA A 139 -2.67 6.40 -2.50
C ALA A 139 -2.96 6.59 -0.99
N PHE A 140 -3.42 5.54 -0.31
CA PHE A 140 -3.71 5.59 1.14
C PHE A 140 -2.49 5.93 1.99
N ALA A 141 -1.28 5.51 1.60
CA ALA A 141 -0.04 5.77 2.32
C ALA A 141 0.23 7.26 2.58
N SER A 142 -0.37 8.16 1.79
CA SER A 142 -0.21 9.60 2.00
C SER A 142 -1.08 10.18 3.13
N HIS A 143 -1.94 9.36 3.77
CA HIS A 143 -2.63 9.72 5.02
C HIS A 143 -1.75 9.52 6.25
N ASP A 144 -2.31 9.70 7.44
CA ASP A 144 -1.69 9.35 8.70
C ASP A 144 -1.62 7.82 8.92
N PRO A 145 -0.69 7.34 9.77
CA PRO A 145 -0.50 5.91 10.01
C PRO A 145 -1.72 5.20 10.59
N LYS A 146 -2.56 5.88 11.37
CA LYS A 146 -3.74 5.25 11.99
C LYS A 146 -4.79 4.92 10.94
N THR A 147 -4.99 5.79 9.96
CA THR A 147 -5.82 5.52 8.78
C THR A 147 -5.36 4.30 8.02
N VAL A 148 -4.07 4.28 7.67
CA VAL A 148 -3.50 3.20 6.88
C VAL A 148 -3.59 1.88 7.66
N GLN A 149 -3.45 1.92 8.99
CA GLN A 149 -3.66 0.77 9.87
C GLN A 149 -5.08 0.22 9.76
N VAL A 150 -6.10 1.08 9.86
CA VAL A 150 -7.51 0.68 9.74
C VAL A 150 -7.78 0.08 8.36
N VAL A 151 -7.29 0.72 7.29
CA VAL A 151 -7.47 0.26 5.91
C VAL A 151 -6.85 -1.12 5.70
N LEU A 152 -5.61 -1.31 6.12
CA LEU A 152 -4.91 -2.59 6.03
C LEU A 152 -5.58 -3.67 6.88
N GLY A 153 -6.01 -3.34 8.10
CA GLY A 153 -6.72 -4.26 8.99
C GLY A 153 -8.05 -4.74 8.40
N GLN A 154 -8.86 -3.82 7.87
CA GLN A 154 -10.11 -4.15 7.18
C GLN A 154 -9.88 -5.00 5.94
N THR A 155 -8.86 -4.66 5.14
CA THR A 155 -8.51 -5.41 3.93
C THR A 155 -8.06 -6.83 4.28
N LEU A 156 -7.17 -6.99 5.27
CA LEU A 156 -6.69 -8.29 5.72
C LEU A 156 -7.84 -9.13 6.29
N HIS A 157 -8.73 -8.54 7.08
CA HIS A 157 -9.90 -9.24 7.62
C HIS A 157 -10.79 -9.81 6.50
N HIS A 158 -11.08 -9.03 5.45
CA HIS A 158 -11.92 -9.49 4.35
C HIS A 158 -11.23 -10.54 3.48
N LEU A 159 -9.92 -10.40 3.24
CA LEU A 159 -9.11 -11.45 2.60
C LEU A 159 -9.15 -12.74 3.41
N TRP A 160 -9.05 -12.65 4.74
CA TRP A 160 -9.10 -13.80 5.63
C TRP A 160 -10.47 -14.48 5.56
N MET A 161 -11.55 -13.73 5.70
CA MET A 161 -12.92 -14.25 5.63
C MET A 161 -13.21 -14.96 4.29
N ALA A 162 -12.67 -14.47 3.18
CA ALA A 162 -12.81 -15.10 1.87
C ALA A 162 -12.00 -16.39 1.71
N ASN A 163 -10.92 -16.53 2.49
CA ASN A 163 -10.09 -17.73 2.50
C ASN A 163 -10.58 -18.80 3.47
N VAL A 164 -11.45 -18.47 4.44
CA VAL A 164 -12.05 -19.46 5.34
C VAL A 164 -12.88 -20.46 4.53
N GLY A 165 -12.45 -21.72 4.49
CA GLY A 165 -13.12 -22.79 3.75
C GLY A 165 -12.91 -22.76 2.23
N SER A 166 -12.04 -21.87 1.74
CA SER A 166 -11.70 -21.78 0.32
C SER A 166 -10.58 -22.76 -0.05
N VAL A 167 -10.58 -23.21 -1.31
CA VAL A 167 -9.50 -24.02 -1.91
C VAL A 167 -8.40 -23.12 -2.52
N MET A 168 -8.45 -21.80 -2.27
CA MET A 168 -7.45 -20.86 -2.75
C MET A 168 -6.06 -21.27 -2.23
N PRO A 169 -5.05 -21.37 -3.12
CA PRO A 169 -3.70 -21.73 -2.71
C PRO A 169 -2.97 -20.60 -1.96
N GLN A 170 -3.44 -19.36 -2.09
CA GLN A 170 -2.84 -18.17 -1.49
C GLN A 170 -3.54 -17.80 -0.17
N THR A 171 -2.76 -17.57 0.89
CA THR A 171 -3.34 -17.10 2.17
C THR A 171 -3.64 -15.60 2.15
N ALA A 172 -4.45 -15.14 3.11
CA ALA A 172 -4.80 -13.72 3.22
C ALA A 172 -3.55 -12.86 3.48
N GLY A 173 -2.68 -13.34 4.37
CA GLY A 173 -1.38 -12.73 4.64
C GLY A 173 -0.49 -12.70 3.40
N GLN A 174 -0.48 -13.73 2.56
CA GLN A 174 0.33 -13.72 1.34
C GLN A 174 -0.17 -12.66 0.34
N ALA A 175 -1.48 -12.56 0.11
CA ALA A 175 -2.06 -11.53 -0.75
C ALA A 175 -1.76 -10.11 -0.22
N MET A 176 -1.85 -9.91 1.10
CA MET A 176 -1.50 -8.66 1.75
C MET A 176 0.00 -8.34 1.61
N PHE A 177 0.87 -9.32 1.84
CA PHE A 177 2.32 -9.17 1.68
C PHE A 177 2.69 -8.75 0.26
N GLU A 178 2.17 -9.44 -0.76
CA GLU A 178 2.43 -9.12 -2.16
C GLU A 178 2.00 -7.69 -2.53
N ALA A 179 0.82 -7.26 -2.09
CA ALA A 179 0.33 -5.92 -2.35
C ALA A 179 1.15 -4.85 -1.62
N ALA A 180 1.37 -5.01 -0.31
CA ALA A 180 2.07 -4.03 0.49
C ALA A 180 3.57 -3.94 0.15
N SER A 181 4.24 -5.06 -0.08
CA SER A 181 5.66 -5.07 -0.49
C SER A 181 5.85 -4.40 -1.87
N SER A 182 4.92 -4.59 -2.81
CA SER A 182 4.94 -3.91 -4.11
C SER A 182 4.77 -2.39 -3.95
N ALA A 183 3.82 -1.95 -3.12
CA ALA A 183 3.62 -0.54 -2.82
C ALA A 183 4.85 0.10 -2.14
N ILE A 184 5.44 -0.57 -1.15
CA ILE A 184 6.68 -0.15 -0.48
C ILE A 184 7.81 0.01 -1.50
N ARG A 185 8.01 -1.01 -2.36
CA ARG A 185 9.07 -0.98 -3.38
C ARG A 185 8.92 0.19 -4.34
N TRP A 186 7.70 0.49 -4.76
CA TRP A 186 7.39 1.65 -5.61
C TRP A 186 7.67 2.98 -4.91
N LEU A 187 7.30 3.12 -3.64
CA LEU A 187 7.60 4.32 -2.85
C LEU A 187 9.12 4.52 -2.65
N ILE A 188 9.86 3.43 -2.42
CA ILE A 188 11.33 3.47 -2.34
C ILE A 188 11.93 3.94 -3.67
N HIS A 189 11.47 3.37 -4.78
CA HIS A 189 11.90 3.78 -6.12
C HIS A 189 11.65 5.27 -6.35
N ARG A 190 10.43 5.73 -6.06
CA ARG A 190 10.03 7.13 -6.18
C ARG A 190 10.89 8.05 -5.34
N ARG A 191 11.17 7.67 -4.09
CA ARG A 191 12.01 8.46 -3.19
C ARG A 191 13.44 8.57 -3.69
N ARG A 192 14.03 7.47 -4.16
CA ARG A 192 15.39 7.44 -4.72
C ARG A 192 15.56 8.33 -5.94
N ALA A 193 14.49 8.60 -6.70
CA ALA A 193 14.52 9.60 -7.77
C ALA A 193 14.84 11.02 -7.25
N TYR A 194 14.53 11.33 -5.99
CA TYR A 194 14.83 12.61 -5.34
C TYR A 194 16.13 12.60 -4.55
N THR A 195 16.42 11.50 -3.85
CA THR A 195 17.51 11.44 -2.87
C THR A 195 18.77 10.74 -3.37
N GLY A 196 18.71 10.07 -4.52
CA GLY A 196 19.80 9.26 -5.07
C GLY A 196 19.77 7.81 -4.61
N ILE A 197 20.69 7.00 -5.17
CA ILE A 197 20.76 5.55 -4.98
C ILE A 197 21.15 5.14 -3.55
N ASP A 198 21.90 5.99 -2.85
CA ASP A 198 22.39 5.76 -1.48
C ASP A 198 21.37 6.15 -0.39
N ASP A 199 20.08 6.22 -0.75
CA ASP A 199 19.01 6.51 0.21
C ASP A 199 18.89 5.41 1.26
N THR A 200 19.33 5.72 2.47
CA THR A 200 19.29 4.84 3.64
C THR A 200 17.96 4.90 4.39
N PHE A 201 17.10 5.88 4.09
CA PHE A 201 15.86 6.11 4.81
C PHE A 201 14.92 4.89 4.84
N PRO A 202 14.72 4.12 3.74
CA PRO A 202 13.88 2.92 3.79
C PRO A 202 14.34 1.89 4.82
N ASN A 203 15.65 1.72 4.97
CA ASN A 203 16.22 0.80 5.96
C ASN A 203 15.97 1.30 7.38
N ILE A 204 16.17 2.60 7.62
CA ILE A 204 15.92 3.23 8.93
C ILE A 204 14.45 3.11 9.30
N VAL A 205 13.54 3.45 8.38
CA VAL A 205 12.09 3.35 8.59
C VAL A 205 11.68 1.93 8.90
N GLY A 206 12.09 0.95 8.07
CA GLY A 206 11.81 -0.46 8.28
C GLY A 206 12.27 -0.94 9.65
N LEU A 207 13.53 -0.70 10.02
CA LEU A 207 14.08 -1.10 11.33
C LEU A 207 13.37 -0.41 12.49
N SER A 208 13.03 0.88 12.35
CA SER A 208 12.32 1.63 13.40
C SER A 208 10.91 1.08 13.63
N TRP A 209 10.23 0.67 12.56
CA TRP A 209 8.85 0.18 12.64
C TRP A 209 8.74 -1.23 13.17
N ILE A 210 9.81 -2.03 13.18
CA ILE A 210 9.84 -3.31 13.93
C ILE A 210 9.55 -3.04 15.41
N ALA A 211 10.34 -2.16 16.04
CA ALA A 211 10.18 -1.85 17.46
C ALA A 211 8.88 -1.06 17.76
N LYS A 212 8.42 -0.20 16.84
CA LYS A 212 7.14 0.50 16.98
C LYS A 212 5.96 -0.46 16.88
N ALA A 213 5.98 -1.40 15.94
CA ALA A 213 4.95 -2.40 15.77
C ALA A 213 4.83 -3.31 16.99
N ASP A 214 5.95 -3.69 17.63
CA ASP A 214 5.93 -4.40 18.91
C ASP A 214 5.15 -3.63 19.98
N ARG A 215 5.39 -2.32 20.09
CA ARG A 215 4.68 -1.46 21.06
C ARG A 215 3.20 -1.32 20.72
N VAL A 216 2.85 -1.14 19.45
CA VAL A 216 1.44 -1.08 19.02
C VAL A 216 0.73 -2.41 19.31
N ASN A 217 1.38 -3.54 19.01
CA ASN A 217 0.87 -4.88 19.29
C ASN A 217 0.72 -5.14 20.80
N ALA A 218 1.52 -4.48 21.65
CA ALA A 218 1.37 -4.50 23.10
C ALA A 218 0.28 -3.54 23.64
N GLY A 219 -0.54 -2.95 22.77
CA GLY A 219 -1.62 -2.01 23.11
C GLY A 219 -1.25 -0.53 23.00
N GLY A 220 -0.08 -0.21 22.43
CA GLY A 220 0.35 1.16 22.14
C GLY A 220 -0.47 1.83 21.04
N ASN A 221 -0.50 3.17 21.03
CA ASN A 221 -1.23 3.93 20.02
C ASN A 221 -0.34 4.22 18.80
N ILE A 222 -0.71 3.69 17.63
CA ILE A 222 0.06 3.91 16.39
C ILE A 222 0.22 5.38 16.02
N ALA A 223 -0.74 6.25 16.35
CA ALA A 223 -0.63 7.68 16.07
C ALA A 223 0.51 8.31 16.89
N VAL A 224 0.73 7.84 18.12
CA VAL A 224 1.86 8.29 18.95
C VAL A 224 3.18 7.80 18.35
N GLU A 225 3.25 6.53 17.96
CA GLU A 225 4.45 5.93 17.37
C GLU A 225 4.80 6.49 15.98
N GLY A 226 3.77 6.94 15.24
CA GLY A 226 3.88 7.67 13.99
C GLY A 226 4.25 9.14 14.14
N GLY A 227 4.50 9.64 15.35
CA GLY A 227 4.90 11.03 15.59
C GLY A 227 3.75 12.05 15.57
N LEU A 228 2.49 11.61 15.51
CA LEU A 228 1.29 12.46 15.54
C LEU A 228 0.79 12.75 16.96
N GLY A 229 1.58 12.43 17.99
CA GLY A 229 1.21 12.44 19.41
C GLY A 229 0.76 13.78 20.02
N ARG A 230 0.50 14.84 19.22
CA ARG A 230 -0.10 16.12 19.66
C ARG A 230 -1.05 16.78 18.64
N GLN A 231 -1.47 16.09 17.58
CA GLN A 231 -2.57 16.61 16.76
C GLN A 231 -3.88 16.04 17.29
N GLY A 232 -4.87 16.94 17.44
CA GLY A 232 -6.15 16.69 18.07
C GLY A 232 -6.91 15.53 17.45
N ALA A 233 -8.00 15.13 18.10
CA ALA A 233 -8.91 14.11 17.61
C ALA A 233 -9.13 14.26 16.09
N ILE A 234 -8.88 13.16 15.38
CA ILE A 234 -9.14 12.99 13.96
C ILE A 234 -10.50 13.60 13.60
N ASP A 235 -10.56 14.43 12.56
CA ASP A 235 -11.83 14.92 12.02
C ASP A 235 -12.59 13.74 11.40
N PRO A 236 -13.73 13.32 11.97
CA PRO A 236 -14.53 12.24 11.41
C PRO A 236 -15.03 12.52 9.98
N ALA A 237 -15.01 13.78 9.52
CA ALA A 237 -15.39 14.15 8.16
C ALA A 237 -14.39 13.68 7.09
N GLU A 238 -13.11 13.44 7.44
CA GLU A 238 -12.11 12.87 6.53
C GLU A 238 -12.23 11.33 6.41
N TYR A 239 -13.06 10.70 7.26
CA TYR A 239 -13.29 9.25 7.34
C TYR A 239 -14.77 8.93 7.20
N ARG A 240 -15.31 9.10 6.00
CA ARG A 240 -16.48 8.30 5.64
C ARG A 240 -15.99 6.98 5.04
N PHE A 241 -16.06 5.91 5.85
CA PHE A 241 -16.71 4.70 5.35
C PHE A 241 -17.85 5.18 4.46
N LEU A 242 -17.98 4.66 3.24
CA LEU A 242 -19.16 4.95 2.45
C LEU A 242 -20.39 4.30 3.13
N SER A 243 -20.77 4.78 4.32
CA SER A 243 -22.02 4.46 5.00
C SER A 243 -23.12 5.03 4.12
N GLY A 244 -23.91 4.15 3.53
CA GLY A 244 -24.92 4.44 2.50
C GLY A 244 -26.08 5.32 2.94
N ALA A 245 -25.83 6.54 3.39
CA ALA A 245 -26.83 7.59 3.54
C ALA A 245 -26.35 8.84 2.79
N ASP A 246 -27.06 9.11 1.69
CA ASP A 246 -27.15 10.39 1.00
C ASP A 246 -25.83 10.97 0.47
N ASP A 247 -25.43 10.51 -0.71
CA ASP A 247 -24.62 11.29 -1.65
C ASP A 247 -25.06 10.86 -3.05
N ASP A 248 -26.08 11.57 -3.56
CA ASP A 248 -26.49 11.54 -4.96
C ASP A 248 -25.29 11.91 -5.84
N PHE A 249 -24.92 10.99 -6.74
CA PHE A 249 -24.17 11.23 -7.97
C PHE A 249 -24.94 10.59 -9.12
#